data_AF-A0A7S2I4N8-F1
#
_entry.id   AF-A0A7S2I4N8-F1
#
_cell.length_a   1.000
_cell.length_b   1.000
_cell.length_c   1.000
_cell.angle_alpha   90.00
_cell.angle_beta   90.00
_cell.angle_gamma   90.00
#
_symmetry.space_group_name_H-M   'P 1'
#
loop_
_entity.id
_entity.type
_entity.pdbx_description
1 polymer ?
#
loop_
_entity_poly.entity_id
_entity_poly.type
_entity_poly.pdbx_seq_one_letter_code
_entity_poly.pdbx_strand_id
1 'polypeptide(L)'
;KAFGPLSLGALLQFCRGLDQALAGASGAVVVLTTPKDNMAYRMNAAVMLGGYLMVKYSWTSAQVSKKLSAEATAKFTCAWSRNETPERERVMTMRDCWDGLELAVRHQWLEETTIVDDLK
;
A
#
# COMPACT_ATOMS: atom_id res chain seq x y z
N LYS A 1 8.50 12.76 -12.46
CA LYS A 1 8.69 11.29 -12.56
C LYS A 1 7.62 10.61 -11.71
N ALA A 2 7.01 9.51 -12.16
CA ALA A 2 6.05 8.76 -11.33
C ALA A 2 6.77 8.15 -10.12
N PHE A 3 6.17 8.22 -8.94
CA PHE A 3 6.78 7.77 -7.68
C PHE A 3 6.00 6.64 -7.00
N GLY A 4 4.80 6.32 -7.48
CA GLY A 4 3.94 5.31 -6.88
C GLY A 4 2.57 5.21 -7.57
N PRO A 5 1.68 4.34 -7.07
CA PRO A 5 1.93 3.40 -5.97
C PRO A 5 2.99 2.35 -6.31
N LEU A 6 3.63 1.78 -5.29
CA LEU A 6 4.56 0.66 -5.47
C LEU A 6 3.84 -0.58 -6.05
N SER A 7 4.60 -1.47 -6.68
CA SER A 7 4.06 -2.66 -7.33
C SER A 7 3.53 -3.69 -6.33
N LEU A 8 2.69 -4.61 -6.82
CA LEU A 8 2.24 -5.77 -6.05
C LEU A 8 3.41 -6.59 -5.47
N GLY A 9 4.47 -6.82 -6.25
CA GLY A 9 5.65 -7.54 -5.75
C GLY A 9 6.31 -6.85 -4.56
N ALA A 10 6.36 -5.51 -4.56
CA ALA A 10 6.85 -4.75 -3.42
C ALA A 10 5.91 -4.88 -2.21
N LEU A 11 4.58 -4.90 -2.43
CA LEU A 11 3.60 -5.11 -1.37
C LEU A 11 3.80 -6.48 -0.71
N LEU A 12 3.96 -7.55 -1.48
CA LEU A 12 4.20 -8.89 -0.94
C LEU A 12 5.49 -8.96 -0.12
N GLN A 13 6.58 -8.34 -0.62
CA GLN A 13 7.84 -8.23 0.13
C GLN A 13 7.66 -7.44 1.44
N PHE A 14 6.91 -6.35 1.41
CA PHE A 14 6.58 -5.57 2.60
C PHE A 14 5.78 -6.40 3.62
N CYS A 15 4.78 -7.16 3.17
CA CYS A 15 4.00 -8.05 4.04
C CYS A 15 4.90 -9.04 4.78
N ARG A 16 5.82 -9.72 4.05
CA ARG A 16 6.78 -10.66 4.65
C ARG A 16 7.70 -9.98 5.65
N GLY A 17 8.27 -8.82 5.29
CA GLY A 17 9.16 -8.07 6.17
C GLY A 17 8.47 -7.59 7.44
N LEU A 18 7.21 -7.17 7.32
CA LEU A 18 6.42 -6.74 8.47
C LEU A 18 6.03 -7.93 9.37
N ASP A 19 5.64 -9.07 8.80
CA ASP A 19 5.38 -10.29 9.59
C ASP A 19 6.61 -10.71 10.40
N GLN A 20 7.80 -10.69 9.79
CA GLN A 20 9.05 -10.98 10.48
C GLN A 20 9.36 -9.98 11.59
N ALA A 21 9.15 -8.68 11.33
CA ALA A 21 9.36 -7.64 12.33
C ALA A 21 8.39 -7.79 13.52
N LEU A 22 7.12 -8.09 13.25
CA LEU A 22 6.10 -8.32 14.28
C LEU A 22 6.39 -9.58 15.10
N ALA A 23 6.82 -10.67 14.45
CA ALA A 23 7.22 -11.89 15.14
C ALA A 23 8.43 -11.66 16.07
N GLY A 24 9.41 -10.86 15.63
CA GLY A 24 10.59 -10.51 16.43
C GLY A 24 10.29 -9.55 17.59
N ALA A 25 9.22 -8.75 17.51
CA ALA A 25 8.94 -7.68 18.47
C ALA A 25 8.47 -8.17 19.85
N SER A 26 8.07 -9.44 20.02
CA SER A 26 7.72 -10.05 21.33
C SER A 26 6.78 -9.19 22.20
N GLY A 27 5.75 -8.58 21.60
CA GLY A 27 4.79 -7.70 22.28
C GLY A 27 5.18 -6.21 22.32
N ALA A 28 6.33 -5.83 21.78
CA ALA A 28 6.70 -4.44 21.56
C ALA A 28 5.91 -3.82 20.39
N VAL A 29 5.77 -2.50 20.41
CA VAL A 29 5.15 -1.73 19.33
C VAL A 29 6.13 -1.59 18.17
N VAL A 30 5.74 -2.03 16.97
CA VAL A 30 6.47 -1.78 15.73
C VAL A 30 5.96 -0.48 15.10
N VAL A 31 6.87 0.47 14.86
CA VAL A 31 6.54 1.77 14.27
C VAL A 31 7.09 1.85 12.85
N LEU A 32 6.19 1.95 11.87
CA LEU A 32 6.55 2.23 10.49
C LEU A 32 6.89 3.71 10.33
N THR A 33 8.09 4.02 9.84
CA THR A 33 8.56 5.40 9.66
C THR A 33 8.90 5.70 8.21
N THR A 34 8.84 6.98 7.85
CA THR A 34 9.22 7.51 6.53
C THR A 34 9.98 8.83 6.71
N PRO A 35 10.79 9.28 5.74
CA PRO A 35 11.41 10.60 5.79
C PRO A 35 10.36 11.72 5.98
N LYS A 36 10.61 12.64 6.92
CA LYS A 36 9.62 13.63 7.40
C LYS A 36 9.02 14.49 6.28
N ASP A 37 9.87 14.96 5.36
CA ASP A 37 9.46 15.91 4.32
C ASP A 37 9.28 15.25 2.95
N ASN A 38 8.96 13.95 2.94
CA ASN A 38 8.80 13.19 1.71
C ASN A 38 7.40 12.57 1.61
N MET A 39 6.46 13.35 1.08
CA MET A 39 5.07 12.92 0.88
C MET A 39 4.98 11.66 0.00
N ALA A 40 5.83 11.54 -1.01
CA ALA A 40 5.83 10.37 -1.89
C ALA A 40 6.10 9.07 -1.11
N TYR A 41 7.04 9.11 -0.17
CA TYR A 41 7.35 7.96 0.69
C TYR A 41 6.22 7.68 1.69
N ARG A 42 5.63 8.72 2.29
CA ARG A 42 4.45 8.58 3.16
C ARG A 42 3.29 7.90 2.45
N MET A 43 3.00 8.34 1.23
CA MET A 43 1.92 7.77 0.42
C MET A 43 2.18 6.30 0.07
N ASN A 44 3.38 5.97 -0.40
CA ASN A 44 3.72 4.57 -0.67
C ASN A 44 3.63 3.71 0.60
N ALA A 45 4.17 4.17 1.73
CA ALA A 45 4.08 3.45 3.00
C ALA A 45 2.62 3.23 3.46
N ALA A 46 1.76 4.23 3.29
CA ALA A 46 0.34 4.13 3.62
C ALA A 46 -0.40 3.13 2.72
N VAL A 47 -0.13 3.14 1.40
CA VAL A 47 -0.69 2.13 0.48
C VAL A 47 -0.27 0.73 0.91
N MET A 48 1.01 0.53 1.24
CA MET A 48 1.57 -0.77 1.59
C MET A 48 1.02 -1.28 2.93
N LEU A 49 0.94 -0.41 3.94
CA LEU A 49 0.32 -0.73 5.23
C LEU A 49 -1.17 -1.08 5.05
N GLY A 50 -1.91 -0.29 4.26
CA GLY A 50 -3.29 -0.60 3.93
C GLY A 50 -3.41 -1.96 3.25
N GLY A 51 -2.56 -2.23 2.27
CA GLY A 51 -2.58 -3.52 1.57
C GLY A 51 -2.25 -4.70 2.48
N TYR A 52 -1.29 -4.56 3.39
CA TYR A 52 -1.02 -5.55 4.41
C TYR A 52 -2.24 -5.86 5.27
N LEU A 53 -2.94 -4.83 5.77
CA LEU A 53 -4.15 -4.99 6.58
C LEU A 53 -5.28 -5.71 5.80
N MET A 54 -5.42 -5.42 4.51
CA MET A 54 -6.45 -6.05 3.67
C MET A 54 -6.13 -7.51 3.38
N VAL A 55 -4.88 -7.84 3.04
CA VAL A 55 -4.49 -9.21 2.70
C VAL A 55 -4.36 -10.10 3.94
N LYS A 56 -3.82 -9.60 5.06
CA LYS A 56 -3.59 -10.40 6.28
C LYS A 56 -4.72 -10.38 7.27
N TYR A 57 -5.47 -9.28 7.35
CA TYR A 57 -6.51 -9.11 8.37
C TYR A 57 -7.91 -8.94 7.77
N SER A 58 -8.05 -9.14 6.46
CA SER A 58 -9.33 -9.03 5.75
C SER A 58 -10.03 -7.69 5.95
N TRP A 59 -9.26 -6.61 6.10
CA TRP A 59 -9.83 -5.27 6.18
C TRP A 59 -10.42 -4.86 4.83
N THR A 60 -11.48 -4.05 4.88
CA THR A 60 -12.04 -3.37 3.70
C THR A 60 -11.32 -2.05 3.45
N SER A 61 -11.39 -1.54 2.23
CA SER A 61 -10.86 -0.23 1.86
C SER A 61 -11.45 0.89 2.72
N ALA A 62 -12.72 0.74 3.13
CA ALA A 62 -13.41 1.66 4.02
C ALA A 62 -12.80 1.66 5.43
N GLN A 63 -12.47 0.49 5.99
CA GLN A 63 -11.80 0.37 7.29
C GLN A 63 -10.40 0.99 7.25
N VAL A 64 -9.62 0.70 6.21
CA VAL A 64 -8.29 1.28 6.01
C VAL A 64 -8.38 2.79 5.85
N SER A 65 -9.26 3.29 4.98
CA SER A 65 -9.46 4.73 4.75
C SER A 65 -9.90 5.46 6.01
N LYS A 66 -10.71 4.83 6.87
CA LYS A 66 -11.11 5.42 8.14
C LYS A 66 -9.93 5.55 9.11
N LYS A 67 -8.97 4.61 9.08
CA LYS A 67 -7.78 4.65 9.94
C LYS A 67 -6.66 5.54 9.40
N LEU A 68 -6.53 5.63 8.09
CA LEU A 68 -5.53 6.43 7.37
C LEU A 68 -6.24 7.58 6.63
N SER A 69 -7.07 8.34 7.34
CA SER A 69 -7.99 9.32 6.73
C SER A 69 -7.28 10.52 6.12
N ALA A 70 -6.18 10.97 6.72
CA ALA A 70 -5.35 12.04 6.18
C ALA A 70 -4.69 11.63 4.85
N GLU A 71 -4.36 10.35 4.73
CA GLU A 71 -3.72 9.76 3.57
C GLU A 71 -4.75 9.44 2.48
N ALA A 72 -5.91 8.88 2.80
CA ALA A 72 -6.87 8.30 1.84
C ALA A 72 -7.19 9.18 0.61
N THR A 73 -7.22 10.51 0.78
CA THR A 73 -7.55 11.48 -0.28
C THR A 73 -6.34 11.94 -1.09
N ALA A 74 -5.12 11.62 -0.66
CA ALA A 74 -3.92 11.99 -1.40
C ALA A 74 -3.82 11.20 -2.70
N LYS A 75 -3.35 11.88 -3.75
CA LYS A 75 -3.37 11.38 -5.12
C LYS A 75 -1.98 11.18 -5.68
N PHE A 76 -1.76 10.05 -6.34
CA PHE A 76 -0.54 9.80 -7.10
C PHE A 76 -0.56 10.55 -8.42
N THR A 77 0.63 10.96 -8.86
CA THR A 77 0.83 11.49 -10.20
C THR A 77 0.56 10.40 -11.22
N CYS A 78 -0.22 10.70 -12.27
CA CYS A 78 -0.45 9.77 -13.36
C CYS A 78 0.88 9.33 -14.00
N ALA A 79 1.18 8.02 -13.94
CA ALA A 79 2.38 7.46 -14.55
C ALA A 79 2.32 7.46 -16.09
N TRP A 80 1.11 7.51 -16.64
CA TRP A 80 0.81 7.44 -18.07
C TRP A 80 0.71 8.81 -18.74
N SER A 81 0.76 9.90 -17.96
CA SER A 81 0.71 11.25 -18.53
C SER A 81 1.99 11.51 -19.34
N ARG A 82 1.82 11.61 -20.66
CA ARG A 82 2.88 11.95 -21.63
C ARG A 82 3.25 13.43 -21.58
N ASN A 83 2.46 14.25 -20.89
CA ASN A 83 2.69 15.68 -20.84
C ASN A 83 3.83 15.99 -19.85
N GLU A 84 4.85 16.68 -20.36
CA GLU A 84 5.95 17.25 -19.56
C GLU A 84 5.51 18.50 -18.78
N THR A 85 4.23 18.88 -18.83
CA THR A 85 3.71 20.04 -18.13
C THR A 85 3.85 19.90 -16.60
N PRO A 86 4.06 21.02 -15.88
CA PRO A 86 4.36 21.02 -14.45
C PRO A 86 3.29 20.35 -13.57
N GLU A 87 2.04 20.35 -14.06
CA GLU A 87 0.89 19.78 -13.37
C GLU A 87 0.46 18.47 -14.04
N ARG A 88 1.27 17.42 -13.84
CA ARG A 88 0.81 16.08 -14.19
C ARG A 88 -0.44 15.75 -13.39
N GLU A 89 -1.54 15.53 -14.10
CA GLU A 89 -2.83 15.22 -13.51
C GLU A 89 -2.72 14.09 -12.49
N ARG A 90 -3.19 14.36 -11.28
CA ARG A 90 -3.23 13.36 -10.21
C ARG A 90 -4.60 12.68 -10.29
N VAL A 91 -4.62 11.48 -10.87
CA VAL A 91 -5.86 10.80 -11.26
C VAL A 91 -6.29 9.71 -10.28
N MET A 92 -5.36 9.16 -9.50
CA MET A 92 -5.61 8.00 -8.65
C MET A 92 -5.30 8.33 -7.19
N THR A 93 -6.30 8.21 -6.32
CA THR A 93 -6.18 8.34 -4.87
C THR A 93 -5.59 7.07 -4.26
N MET A 94 -5.11 7.16 -3.01
CA MET A 94 -4.74 5.96 -2.27
C MET A 94 -5.95 5.07 -1.97
N ARG A 95 -7.14 5.67 -1.79
CA ARG A 95 -8.38 4.91 -1.68
C ARG A 95 -8.66 4.05 -2.92
N ASP A 96 -8.48 4.59 -4.13
CA ASP A 96 -8.66 3.83 -5.37
C ASP A 96 -7.73 2.60 -5.43
N CYS A 97 -6.51 2.73 -4.88
CA CYS A 97 -5.57 1.62 -4.78
C CYS A 97 -6.09 0.52 -3.84
N TRP A 98 -6.64 0.91 -2.69
CA TRP A 98 -7.24 -0.05 -1.75
C TRP A 98 -8.53 -0.67 -2.27
N ASP A 99 -9.38 0.09 -2.96
CA ASP A 99 -10.59 -0.43 -3.60
C ASP A 99 -10.24 -1.50 -4.65
N GLY A 100 -9.21 -1.25 -5.48
CA GLY A 100 -8.70 -2.25 -6.43
C GLY A 100 -8.14 -3.49 -5.75
N LEU A 101 -7.43 -3.33 -4.63
CA LEU A 101 -6.91 -4.44 -3.85
C LEU A 101 -8.02 -5.25 -3.18
N GLU A 102 -9.05 -4.59 -2.64
CA GLU A 102 -10.22 -5.26 -2.06
C GLU A 102 -10.91 -6.16 -3.07
N LEU A 103 -11.09 -5.65 -4.29
CA LEU A 103 -11.65 -6.43 -5.39
C LEU A 103 -10.76 -7.63 -5.72
N ALA A 104 -9.45 -7.44 -5.82
CA ALA A 104 -8.52 -8.53 -6.10
C ALA A 104 -8.58 -9.63 -5.00
N VAL A 105 -8.64 -9.26 -3.73
CA VAL A 105 -8.80 -10.22 -2.61
C VAL A 105 -10.17 -10.90 -2.68
N ARG A 106 -11.26 -10.14 -2.89
CA ARG A 106 -12.62 -10.68 -2.97
C ARG A 106 -12.80 -11.67 -4.12
N HIS A 107 -12.10 -11.46 -5.23
CA HIS A 107 -12.11 -12.33 -6.39
C HIS A 107 -11.02 -13.40 -6.37
N GLN A 108 -10.28 -13.55 -5.26
CA GLN A 108 -9.20 -14.53 -5.10
C GLN A 108 -8.09 -14.40 -6.16
N TRP A 109 -7.89 -13.20 -6.70
CA TRP A 109 -6.70 -12.88 -7.50
C TRP A 109 -5.47 -12.70 -6.63
N LEU A 110 -5.68 -12.45 -5.34
CA LEU A 110 -4.68 -12.39 -4.29
C LEU A 110 -5.14 -13.23 -3.11
N GLU A 111 -4.44 -14.32 -2.85
CA GLU A 111 -4.67 -15.16 -1.66
C GLU A 111 -3.54 -14.97 -0.65
N GLU A 112 -3.82 -15.21 0.63
CA GLU A 112 -2.81 -15.15 1.68
C GLU A 112 -1.66 -16.14 1.44
N THR A 113 -1.95 -17.31 0.87
CA THR A 113 -0.98 -18.33 0.44
C THR A 113 0.04 -17.78 -0.57
N THR A 114 -0.37 -16.86 -1.44
CA THR A 114 0.51 -16.16 -2.38
C THR A 114 1.60 -15.34 -1.67
N ILE A 115 1.39 -14.92 -0.43
CA ILE A 115 2.43 -14.26 0.36
C ILE A 115 3.54 -15.26 0.74
N VAL A 116 3.25 -16.56 0.82
CA VAL A 116 4.20 -17.57 1.32
C VAL A 116 5.05 -18.19 0.21
N ASP A 117 4.58 -18.20 -1.04
CA ASP A 117 5.03 -19.18 -2.05
C ASP A 117 6.19 -18.81 -3.01
N ASP A 118 6.77 -17.59 -3.01
CA ASP A 118 7.85 -17.25 -3.98
C ASP A 118 9.26 -17.75 -3.58
N LEU A 119 9.37 -18.92 -2.96
CA LEU A 119 10.65 -19.60 -2.72
C LEU A 119 10.62 -21.01 -3.31
N LYS A 120 10.57 -21.08 -4.64
CA LYS A 120 11.10 -22.20 -5.42
C LYS A 120 11.88 -21.68 -6.61
#